data_AF-T0TL45-F1
#
_entry.id   AF-T0TL45-F1
#
_cell.length_a   1.000
_cell.length_b   1.000
_cell.length_c   1.000
_cell.angle_alpha   90.00
_cell.angle_beta   90.00
_cell.angle_gamma   90.00
#
_symmetry.space_group_name_H-M   'P 1'
#
loop_
_entity.id
_entity.type
_entity.pdbx_description
1 polymer ?
#
loop_
_entity_poly.entity_id
_entity_poly.type
_entity_poly.pdbx_seq_one_letter_code
_entity_poly.pdbx_strand_id
1 'polypeptide(L)'
;MKSSSNIPIAQQNLAGLIVFSAAILIVFSLFYISPWSKQKIITVSGTKNALPEDVKVASGILDTDYISYVFLNQNKVARTVEKTNVWIKKANVTYDFPNQFNIAVKEYPIVAYRQTGNGYMSILESGKTGGTVSTGNLPDKFITLKIDDDKKIEELVKELNQLDAKIKNNIQIINLTPTKATSDLLTIELYDGNTIRVPLSQLTTKLPYYQKNKNIFQMGLLLIWKLVFIRRLRKLKHQNLKNPIRIKRKIKTRLIVKKPVLLLKKGKSQNRLYKVLERILIPKVQVTKEKVFLQ
;
A
#
# COMPACT_ATOMS: atom_id res chain seq x y z
N MET A 1 59.04 -60.17 36.96
CA MET A 1 59.07 -59.51 35.64
C MET A 1 57.76 -58.77 35.45
N LYS A 2 57.78 -57.42 35.48
CA LYS A 2 56.59 -56.59 35.28
C LYS A 2 56.51 -56.29 33.78
N SER A 3 55.61 -56.97 33.07
CA SER A 3 55.40 -56.72 31.63
C SER A 3 54.78 -55.33 31.47
N SER A 4 55.59 -54.35 31.06
CA SER A 4 55.13 -53.01 30.72
C SER A 4 54.56 -53.05 29.31
N SER A 5 53.26 -53.29 29.18
CA SER A 5 52.57 -53.28 27.88
C SER A 5 52.49 -51.84 27.37
N ASN A 6 53.48 -51.43 26.58
CA ASN A 6 53.44 -50.21 25.81
C ASN A 6 52.42 -50.37 24.68
N ILE A 7 51.20 -49.91 24.93
CA ILE A 7 50.16 -49.80 23.91
C ILE A 7 50.69 -48.81 22.83
N PRO A 8 50.69 -49.17 21.54
CA PRO A 8 51.18 -48.29 20.48
C PRO A 8 50.40 -46.97 20.52
N ILE A 9 51.10 -45.84 20.34
CA ILE A 9 50.56 -44.46 20.43
C ILE A 9 49.29 -44.27 19.58
N ALA A 10 49.16 -45.02 18.47
CA ALA A 10 47.95 -45.05 17.65
C ALA A 10 46.71 -45.61 18.37
N GLN A 11 46.85 -46.65 19.21
CA GLN A 11 45.76 -47.21 20.02
C GLN A 11 45.38 -46.28 21.19
N GLN A 12 46.33 -45.54 21.76
CA GLN A 12 46.04 -44.56 22.83
C GLN A 12 45.19 -43.39 22.31
N ASN A 13 45.47 -42.90 21.09
CA ASN A 13 44.68 -41.85 20.44
C ASN A 13 43.25 -42.31 20.11
N LEU A 14 43.08 -43.58 19.71
CA LEU A 14 41.77 -44.21 19.49
C LEU A 14 40.96 -44.37 20.78
N ALA A 15 41.59 -44.85 21.86
CA ALA A 15 40.95 -45.00 23.17
C ALA A 15 40.49 -43.64 23.74
N GLY A 16 41.33 -42.60 23.62
CA GLY A 16 40.97 -41.25 24.03
C GLY A 16 39.77 -40.69 23.26
N LEU A 17 39.69 -40.94 21.95
CA LEU A 17 38.56 -40.51 21.11
C LEU A 17 37.25 -41.24 21.47
N ILE A 18 37.32 -42.53 21.80
CA ILE A 18 36.16 -43.31 22.26
C ILE A 18 35.65 -42.77 23.61
N VAL A 19 36.53 -42.55 24.58
CA VAL A 19 36.13 -42.01 25.90
C VAL A 19 35.57 -40.59 25.77
N PHE A 20 36.19 -39.76 24.93
CA PHE A 20 35.72 -38.41 24.66
C PHE A 20 34.34 -38.38 23.99
N SER A 21 34.13 -39.21 22.96
CA SER A 21 32.82 -39.32 22.30
C SER A 21 31.73 -39.87 23.23
N ALA A 22 32.05 -40.85 24.07
CA ALA A 22 31.13 -41.37 25.09
C ALA A 22 30.74 -40.29 26.12
N ALA A 23 31.70 -39.48 26.58
CA ALA A 23 31.42 -38.37 27.49
C ALA A 23 30.49 -37.33 26.85
N ILE A 24 30.70 -36.97 25.58
CA ILE A 24 29.81 -36.07 24.82
C ILE A 24 28.39 -36.66 24.74
N LEU A 25 28.25 -37.95 24.41
CA LEU A 25 26.95 -38.61 24.32
C LEU A 25 26.19 -38.59 25.65
N ILE A 26 26.88 -38.79 26.78
CA ILE A 26 26.28 -38.71 28.11
C ILE A 26 25.75 -37.30 28.38
N VAL A 27 26.56 -36.26 28.10
CA VAL A 27 26.14 -34.85 28.28
C VAL A 27 24.92 -34.52 27.41
N PHE A 28 24.93 -34.95 26.14
CA PHE A 28 23.77 -34.77 25.25
C PHE A 28 22.52 -35.51 25.77
N SER A 29 22.67 -36.74 26.27
CA SER A 29 21.53 -37.50 26.81
C SER A 29 20.92 -36.81 28.04
N LEU A 30 21.75 -36.35 28.98
CA LEU A 30 21.30 -35.58 30.14
C LEU A 30 20.59 -34.29 29.74
N PHE A 31 21.09 -33.60 28.71
CA PHE A 31 20.42 -32.42 28.17
C PHE A 31 19.01 -32.73 27.67
N TYR A 32 18.83 -33.79 26.86
CA TYR A 32 17.53 -34.20 26.31
C TYR A 32 16.53 -34.65 27.38
N ILE A 33 17.00 -35.28 28.46
CA ILE A 33 16.15 -35.65 29.61
C ILE A 33 15.76 -34.40 30.41
N SER A 34 16.63 -33.40 30.48
CA SER A 34 16.37 -32.18 31.23
C SER A 34 15.27 -31.31 30.60
N PRO A 35 14.55 -30.49 31.40
CA PRO A 35 13.61 -29.49 30.90
C PRO A 35 14.25 -28.45 29.98
N TRP A 36 15.57 -28.22 30.08
CA TRP A 36 16.28 -27.22 29.27
C TRP A 36 16.23 -27.52 27.77
N SER A 37 16.11 -28.79 27.37
CA SER A 37 15.96 -29.16 25.96
C SER A 37 14.61 -28.73 25.34
N LYS A 38 13.63 -28.36 26.17
CA LYS A 38 12.29 -27.92 25.78
C LYS A 38 12.04 -26.43 26.03
N GLN A 39 12.82 -25.81 26.91
CA GLN A 39 12.70 -24.40 27.23
C GLN A 39 13.17 -23.52 26.06
N LYS A 40 12.22 -22.85 25.39
CA LYS A 40 12.45 -22.03 24.20
C LYS A 40 12.04 -20.59 24.47
N ILE A 41 12.84 -19.64 24.00
CA ILE A 41 12.47 -18.22 23.97
C ILE A 41 12.04 -17.90 22.53
N ILE A 42 10.78 -17.56 22.33
CA ILE A 42 10.25 -17.21 21.01
C ILE A 42 10.01 -15.70 20.97
N THR A 43 10.75 -15.01 20.12
CA THR A 43 10.57 -13.59 19.84
C THR A 43 9.92 -13.40 18.49
N VAL A 44 9.01 -12.44 18.38
CA VAL A 44 8.36 -12.07 17.11
C VAL A 44 8.77 -10.65 16.76
N SER A 45 9.18 -10.44 15.51
CA SER A 45 9.61 -9.14 15.00
C SER A 45 8.97 -8.82 13.67
N GLY A 46 8.79 -7.52 13.37
CA GLY A 46 8.21 -7.06 12.10
C GLY A 46 6.68 -6.95 12.09
N THR A 47 6.01 -7.15 13.23
CA THR A 47 4.58 -6.87 13.38
C THR A 47 4.32 -5.37 13.50
N LYS A 48 3.24 -4.90 12.88
CA LYS A 48 2.73 -3.53 12.96
C LYS A 48 1.27 -3.52 13.39
N ASN A 49 0.46 -4.41 12.81
CA ASN A 49 -0.97 -4.54 13.10
C ASN A 49 -1.29 -5.88 13.76
N ALA A 50 -0.56 -6.95 13.42
CA ALA A 50 -0.74 -8.26 14.04
C ALA A 50 -0.20 -8.27 15.48
N LEU A 51 -0.88 -8.97 16.38
CA LEU A 51 -0.38 -9.20 17.73
C LEU A 51 0.76 -10.23 17.70
N PRO A 52 1.92 -9.95 18.32
CA PRO A 52 3.02 -10.90 18.44
C PRO A 52 2.59 -12.27 19.00
N GLU A 53 1.65 -12.26 19.94
CA GLU A 53 1.10 -13.46 20.58
C GLU A 53 0.33 -14.32 19.58
N ASP A 54 -0.48 -13.72 18.71
CA ASP A 54 -1.22 -14.44 17.67
C ASP A 54 -0.27 -15.07 16.65
N VAL A 55 0.87 -14.42 16.36
CA VAL A 55 1.92 -15.00 15.51
C VAL A 55 2.58 -16.19 16.18
N LYS A 56 2.86 -16.09 17.49
CA LYS A 56 3.43 -17.20 18.27
C LYS A 56 2.48 -18.39 18.30
N VAL A 57 1.19 -18.18 18.53
CA VAL A 57 0.17 -19.24 18.49
C VAL A 57 0.05 -19.82 17.08
N ALA A 58 0.02 -18.98 16.05
CA ALA A 58 -0.03 -19.39 14.65
C ALA A 58 1.20 -20.20 14.20
N SER A 59 2.33 -20.10 14.91
CA SER A 59 3.53 -20.88 14.64
C SER A 59 3.35 -22.37 14.90
N GLY A 60 2.40 -22.73 15.78
CA GLY A 60 2.16 -24.12 16.18
C GLY A 60 3.31 -24.75 16.96
N ILE A 61 4.29 -23.96 17.42
CA ILE A 61 5.34 -24.44 18.33
C ILE A 61 4.70 -24.67 19.70
N LEU A 62 4.79 -25.90 20.20
CA LEU A 62 4.29 -26.25 21.52
C LEU A 62 5.40 -26.05 22.57
N ASP A 63 4.99 -25.74 23.80
CA ASP A 63 5.92 -25.64 24.92
C ASP A 63 6.63 -26.98 25.19
N THR A 64 5.98 -28.10 24.88
CA THR A 64 6.52 -29.46 25.01
C THR A 64 7.53 -29.86 23.94
N ASP A 65 7.61 -29.12 22.82
CA ASP A 65 8.50 -29.46 21.71
C ASP A 65 9.98 -29.31 22.10
N TYR A 66 10.84 -30.18 21.60
CA TYR A 66 12.28 -30.02 21.77
C TYR A 66 12.82 -28.88 20.90
N ILE A 67 13.86 -28.18 21.39
CA ILE A 67 14.61 -27.16 20.62
C ILE A 67 15.06 -27.73 19.27
N SER A 68 15.56 -28.97 19.24
CA SER A 68 16.01 -29.64 18.02
C SER A 68 14.89 -29.88 17.01
N TYR A 69 13.66 -30.18 17.46
CA TYR A 69 12.51 -30.33 16.58
C TYR A 69 12.20 -29.02 15.86
N VAL A 70 12.13 -27.91 16.59
CA VAL A 70 11.86 -26.59 16.01
C VAL A 70 13.02 -26.15 15.10
N PHE A 71 14.27 -26.39 15.51
CA PHE A 71 15.46 -26.09 14.73
C PHE A 71 15.48 -26.80 13.37
N LEU A 72 15.12 -28.09 13.32
CA LEU A 72 15.07 -28.85 12.07
C LEU A 72 13.86 -28.49 11.21
N ASN A 73 12.78 -27.97 11.82
CA ASN A 73 11.51 -27.68 11.15
C ASN A 73 11.21 -26.18 10.97
N GLN A 74 12.21 -25.30 11.02
CA GLN A 74 12.05 -23.83 10.88
C GLN A 74 11.19 -23.45 9.65
N ASN A 75 11.45 -24.07 8.49
CA ASN A 75 10.69 -23.83 7.26
C ASN A 75 9.22 -24.27 7.36
N LYS A 76 8.95 -25.35 8.08
CA LYS A 76 7.59 -25.84 8.30
C LYS A 76 6.84 -24.87 9.21
N VAL A 77 7.47 -24.44 10.30
CA VAL A 77 6.92 -23.43 11.22
C VAL A 77 6.62 -22.14 10.47
N ALA A 78 7.56 -21.61 9.69
CA ALA A 78 7.35 -20.39 8.89
C ALA A 78 6.12 -20.50 7.97
N ARG A 79 5.97 -21.63 7.27
CA ARG A 79 4.81 -21.88 6.40
C ARG A 79 3.50 -22.03 7.19
N THR A 80 3.54 -22.60 8.39
CA THR A 80 2.36 -22.68 9.27
C THR A 80 1.92 -21.29 9.68
N VAL A 81 2.86 -20.42 10.08
CA VAL A 81 2.59 -19.02 10.42
C VAL A 81 1.91 -18.28 9.26
N GLU A 82 2.45 -18.40 8.05
CA GLU A 82 1.92 -17.76 6.83
C GLU A 82 0.50 -18.22 6.46
N LYS A 83 0.14 -19.45 6.80
CA LYS A 83 -1.19 -20.01 6.48
C LYS A 83 -2.23 -19.68 7.54
N THR A 84 -1.83 -19.72 8.80
CA THR A 84 -2.75 -19.61 9.94
C THR A 84 -3.09 -18.16 10.26
N ASN A 85 -2.13 -17.23 10.13
CA ASN A 85 -2.36 -15.82 10.43
C ASN A 85 -2.68 -15.01 9.16
N VAL A 86 -3.84 -14.36 9.14
CA VAL A 86 -4.33 -13.60 7.97
C VAL A 86 -3.49 -12.37 7.63
N TRP A 87 -2.79 -11.79 8.60
CA TRP A 87 -1.96 -10.60 8.42
C TRP A 87 -0.62 -10.90 7.77
N ILE A 88 -0.14 -12.14 7.83
CA ILE A 88 1.25 -12.45 7.51
C ILE A 88 1.39 -12.84 6.04
N LYS A 89 2.17 -12.05 5.29
CA LYS A 89 2.53 -12.33 3.89
C LYS A 89 3.72 -13.27 3.79
N LYS A 90 4.68 -13.11 4.69
CA LYS A 90 5.89 -13.93 4.73
C LYS A 90 6.40 -14.05 6.15
N ALA A 91 6.88 -15.23 6.52
CA ALA A 91 7.55 -15.48 7.79
C ALA A 91 8.93 -16.09 7.55
N ASN A 92 9.86 -15.78 8.43
CA ASN A 92 11.16 -16.43 8.49
C ASN A 92 11.46 -16.76 9.95
N VAL A 93 11.93 -17.98 10.19
CA VAL A 93 12.31 -18.42 11.54
C VAL A 93 13.82 -18.56 11.54
N THR A 94 14.48 -17.91 12.49
CA THR A 94 15.92 -18.06 12.74
C THR A 94 16.13 -18.62 14.13
N TYR A 95 17.22 -19.36 14.28
CA TYR A 95 17.62 -19.95 15.55
C TYR A 95 18.91 -19.29 16.04
N ASP A 96 18.85 -18.79 17.27
CA ASP A 96 19.96 -18.18 17.98
C ASP A 96 20.29 -19.06 19.20
N PHE A 97 21.50 -19.63 19.20
CA PHE A 97 21.99 -20.44 20.30
C PHE A 97 22.04 -19.59 21.60
N PRO A 98 21.62 -20.11 22.77
CA PRO A 98 21.36 -21.52 23.07
C PRO A 98 19.92 -22.02 22.94
N ASN A 99 18.91 -21.15 22.99
CA ASN A 99 17.50 -21.58 23.03
C ASN A 99 16.52 -20.54 22.48
N GLN A 100 16.99 -19.60 21.67
CA GLN A 100 16.19 -18.51 21.15
C GLN A 100 15.78 -18.76 19.70
N PHE A 101 14.50 -18.50 19.42
CA PHE A 101 13.93 -18.55 18.09
C PHE A 101 13.32 -17.20 17.77
N ASN A 102 13.74 -16.59 16.67
CA ASN A 102 13.17 -15.33 16.21
C ASN A 102 12.29 -15.59 14.98
N ILE A 103 11.02 -15.21 15.07
CA ILE A 103 10.05 -15.24 13.97
C ILE A 103 9.96 -13.82 13.40
N ALA A 104 10.70 -13.58 12.31
CA ALA A 104 10.62 -12.34 11.56
C ALA A 104 9.47 -12.42 10.55
N VAL A 105 8.49 -11.53 10.66
CA VAL A 105 7.31 -11.52 9.79
C VAL A 105 7.24 -10.26 8.94
N LYS A 106 6.62 -10.41 7.76
CA LYS A 106 6.22 -9.31 6.88
C LYS A 106 4.71 -9.37 6.71
N GLU A 107 4.03 -8.31 7.12
CA GLU A 107 2.58 -8.20 7.00
C GLU A 107 2.14 -7.88 5.56
N TYR A 108 0.92 -8.28 5.22
CA TYR A 108 0.21 -7.76 4.05
C TYR A 108 -0.10 -6.28 4.26
N PRO A 109 0.20 -5.40 3.28
CA PRO A 109 -0.22 -4.03 3.34
C PRO A 109 -1.74 -3.94 3.25
N ILE A 110 -2.32 -2.95 3.94
CA ILE A 110 -3.74 -2.62 3.84
C ILE A 110 -3.96 -1.87 2.53
N VAL A 111 -4.90 -2.35 1.71
CA VAL A 111 -5.22 -1.76 0.40
C VAL A 111 -6.50 -0.94 0.41
N ALA A 112 -7.46 -1.29 1.27
CA ALA A 112 -8.73 -0.62 1.37
C ALA A 112 -9.39 -0.87 2.74
N TYR A 113 -10.50 -0.18 3.01
CA TYR A 113 -11.29 -0.34 4.23
C TYR A 113 -12.76 -0.52 3.88
N ARG A 114 -13.41 -1.54 4.43
CA ARG A 114 -14.85 -1.74 4.34
C ARG A 114 -15.54 -1.02 5.50
N GLN A 115 -16.54 -0.20 5.22
CA GLN A 115 -17.32 0.43 6.28
C GLN A 115 -18.30 -0.57 6.89
N THR A 116 -18.30 -0.70 8.21
CA THR A 116 -19.24 -1.56 8.97
C THR A 116 -19.93 -0.74 10.07
N GLY A 117 -20.97 -1.30 10.69
CA GLY A 117 -21.69 -0.62 11.78
C GLY A 117 -20.80 -0.23 12.98
N ASN A 118 -19.69 -0.96 13.18
CA ASN A 118 -18.76 -0.76 14.29
C ASN A 118 -17.47 -0.02 13.87
N GLY A 119 -17.43 0.59 12.68
CA GLY A 119 -16.28 1.37 12.20
C GLY A 119 -15.80 0.93 10.82
N TYR A 120 -14.51 0.70 10.67
CA TYR A 120 -13.90 0.29 9.40
C TYR A 120 -13.18 -1.04 9.54
N MET A 121 -13.31 -1.92 8.56
CA MET A 121 -12.61 -3.19 8.49
C MET A 121 -11.47 -3.09 7.49
N SER A 122 -10.23 -3.38 7.89
CA SER A 122 -9.10 -3.34 6.97
C SER A 122 -9.14 -4.52 6.00
N ILE A 123 -8.97 -4.23 4.71
CA ILE A 123 -8.82 -5.23 3.65
C ILE A 123 -7.36 -5.27 3.24
N LEU A 124 -6.78 -6.47 3.29
CA LEU A 124 -5.38 -6.74 3.03
C LEU A 124 -5.13 -6.95 1.53
N GLU A 125 -3.88 -6.80 1.09
CA GLU A 125 -3.45 -7.13 -0.29
C GLU A 125 -3.79 -8.57 -0.69
N SER A 126 -3.94 -9.49 0.27
CA SER A 126 -4.41 -10.86 0.06
C SER A 126 -5.90 -10.97 -0.27
N GLY A 127 -6.66 -9.88 -0.21
CA GLY A 127 -8.12 -9.87 -0.35
C GLY A 127 -8.87 -10.21 0.94
N LYS A 128 -8.18 -10.71 1.97
CA LYS A 128 -8.77 -11.05 3.26
C LYS A 128 -8.97 -9.83 4.15
N THR A 129 -9.88 -9.98 5.10
CA THR A 129 -10.11 -8.97 6.15
C THR A 129 -9.09 -9.16 7.28
N GLY A 130 -8.38 -8.08 7.64
CA GLY A 130 -7.40 -8.07 8.73
C GLY A 130 -8.03 -7.84 10.12
N GLY A 131 -9.05 -7.01 10.23
CA GLY A 131 -9.69 -6.68 11.50
C GLY A 131 -10.36 -5.31 11.49
N THR A 132 -10.90 -4.90 12.63
CA THR A 132 -11.53 -3.58 12.80
C THR A 132 -10.50 -2.52 13.14
N VAL A 133 -10.59 -1.38 12.47
CA VAL A 133 -9.76 -0.19 12.65
C VAL A 133 -10.65 0.97 13.09
N SER A 134 -10.22 1.66 14.13
CA SER A 134 -10.90 2.86 14.63
C SER A 134 -10.71 4.03 13.66
N THR A 135 -11.68 4.92 13.58
CA THR A 135 -11.65 6.09 12.68
C THR A 135 -10.44 7.00 12.90
N GLY A 136 -9.92 7.10 14.12
CA GLY A 136 -8.72 7.89 14.44
C GLY A 136 -7.41 7.32 13.90
N ASN A 137 -7.38 6.04 13.50
CA ASN A 137 -6.18 5.36 13.01
C ASN A 137 -6.18 5.19 11.48
N LEU A 138 -7.16 5.78 10.78
CA LEU A 138 -7.21 5.76 9.33
C LEU A 138 -6.18 6.75 8.74
N PRO A 139 -5.55 6.40 7.61
CA PRO A 139 -4.64 7.32 6.93
C PRO A 139 -5.41 8.48 6.26
N ASP A 140 -4.72 9.57 5.94
CA ASP A 140 -5.31 10.75 5.28
C ASP A 140 -6.06 10.42 3.97
N LYS A 141 -5.57 9.42 3.24
CA LYS A 141 -6.17 8.91 2.01
C LYS A 141 -6.30 7.41 2.08
N PHE A 142 -7.51 6.92 1.84
CA PHE A 142 -7.84 5.51 1.82
C PHE A 142 -9.00 5.21 0.89
N ILE A 143 -9.06 3.98 0.42
CA ILE A 143 -10.16 3.49 -0.39
C ILE A 143 -11.23 2.92 0.55
N THR A 144 -12.46 3.43 0.44
CA THR A 144 -13.63 2.85 1.12
C THR A 144 -14.34 1.87 0.19
N LEU A 145 -14.52 0.63 0.64
CA LEU A 145 -15.32 -0.37 -0.07
C LEU A 145 -16.73 -0.43 0.51
N LYS A 146 -17.72 -0.33 -0.37
CA LYS A 146 -19.14 -0.58 -0.08
C LYS A 146 -19.58 -1.85 -0.79
N ILE A 147 -18.93 -2.96 -0.42
CA ILE A 147 -19.16 -4.28 -0.99
C ILE A 147 -19.17 -5.25 0.19
N ASP A 148 -20.23 -6.06 0.29
CA ASP A 148 -20.38 -7.02 1.38
C ASP A 148 -19.91 -8.43 1.00
N ASP A 149 -19.83 -8.73 -0.31
CA ASP A 149 -19.41 -10.03 -0.83
C ASP A 149 -17.88 -10.18 -0.82
N ASP A 150 -17.38 -11.04 0.07
CA ASP A 150 -15.94 -11.29 0.24
C ASP A 150 -15.26 -11.82 -1.04
N LYS A 151 -15.94 -12.61 -1.87
CA LYS A 151 -15.36 -13.12 -3.13
C LYS A 151 -15.12 -11.99 -4.12
N LYS A 152 -16.07 -11.07 -4.23
CA LYS A 152 -15.94 -9.88 -5.09
C LYS A 152 -14.88 -8.92 -4.56
N ILE A 153 -14.70 -8.84 -3.25
CA ILE A 153 -13.61 -8.07 -2.64
C ILE A 153 -12.26 -8.66 -3.04
N GLU A 154 -12.08 -9.98 -2.96
CA GLU A 154 -10.83 -10.64 -3.36
C GLU A 154 -10.49 -10.38 -4.83
N GLU A 155 -11.46 -10.51 -5.73
CA GLU A 155 -11.30 -10.19 -7.16
C GLU A 155 -10.97 -8.70 -7.37
N LEU A 156 -11.68 -7.80 -6.67
CA LEU A 156 -11.41 -6.36 -6.72
C LEU A 156 -9.99 -6.03 -6.27
N VAL A 157 -9.53 -6.60 -5.16
CA VAL A 157 -8.19 -6.38 -4.64
C VAL A 157 -7.14 -6.88 -5.63
N LYS A 158 -7.37 -8.01 -6.28
CA LYS A 158 -6.47 -8.55 -7.32
C LYS A 158 -6.32 -7.60 -8.51
N GLU A 159 -7.41 -7.01 -8.99
CA GLU A 159 -7.38 -6.00 -10.06
C GLU A 159 -6.76 -4.68 -9.58
N LEU A 160 -7.09 -4.22 -8.37
CA LEU A 160 -6.50 -3.01 -7.79
C LEU A 160 -4.99 -3.13 -7.60
N ASN A 161 -4.48 -4.29 -7.21
CA ASN A 161 -3.06 -4.52 -6.98
C ASN A 161 -2.22 -4.32 -8.26
N GLN A 162 -2.80 -4.62 -9.42
CA GLN A 162 -2.17 -4.42 -10.74
C GLN A 162 -2.11 -2.95 -11.18
N LEU A 163 -2.88 -2.06 -10.52
CA LEU A 163 -2.85 -0.64 -10.84
C LEU A 163 -1.65 0.08 -10.24
N ASP A 164 -1.19 1.10 -10.96
CA ASP A 164 -0.18 2.04 -10.48
C ASP A 164 -0.61 2.72 -9.18
N ALA A 165 0.35 2.92 -8.27
CA ALA A 165 0.12 3.60 -6.98
C ALA A 165 -0.52 4.99 -7.14
N LYS A 166 -0.17 5.72 -8.21
CA LYS A 166 -0.75 7.05 -8.50
C LYS A 166 -2.26 6.99 -8.73
N ILE A 167 -2.73 5.93 -9.40
CA ILE A 167 -4.17 5.74 -9.67
C ILE A 167 -4.87 5.31 -8.39
N LYS A 168 -4.31 4.32 -7.67
CA LYS A 168 -4.83 3.85 -6.38
C LYS A 168 -5.05 4.98 -5.39
N ASN A 169 -4.06 5.86 -5.24
CA ASN A 169 -4.11 6.99 -4.30
C ASN A 169 -5.11 8.09 -4.68
N ASN A 170 -5.72 8.04 -5.87
CA ASN A 170 -6.79 8.94 -6.27
C ASN A 170 -8.19 8.34 -6.06
N ILE A 171 -8.29 7.05 -5.76
CA ILE A 171 -9.56 6.36 -5.49
C ILE A 171 -9.99 6.66 -4.05
N GLN A 172 -11.26 7.05 -3.88
CA GLN A 172 -11.85 7.34 -2.57
C GLN A 172 -12.89 6.29 -2.18
N ILE A 173 -13.84 5.99 -3.06
CA ILE A 173 -14.94 5.03 -2.77
C ILE A 173 -15.08 4.08 -3.95
N ILE A 174 -15.27 2.79 -3.67
CA ILE A 174 -15.67 1.78 -4.64
C ILE A 174 -16.97 1.14 -4.16
N ASN A 175 -18.00 1.24 -5.00
CA ASN A 175 -19.31 0.68 -4.73
C ASN A 175 -19.72 -0.29 -5.84
N LEU A 176 -20.36 -1.40 -5.48
CA LEU A 176 -20.95 -2.33 -6.44
C LEU A 176 -22.33 -1.82 -6.85
N THR A 177 -22.48 -1.46 -8.12
CA THR A 177 -23.74 -0.92 -8.68
C THR A 177 -24.17 -1.78 -9.86
N PRO A 178 -24.62 -3.03 -9.62
CA PRO A 178 -24.97 -3.96 -10.68
C PRO A 178 -26.12 -3.41 -11.53
N THR A 179 -26.10 -3.72 -12.82
CA THR A 179 -27.17 -3.37 -13.77
C THR A 179 -27.67 -4.63 -14.46
N LYS A 180 -28.85 -4.57 -15.10
CA LYS A 180 -29.43 -5.72 -15.83
C LYS A 180 -28.48 -6.31 -16.89
N ALA A 181 -27.59 -5.49 -17.45
CA ALA A 181 -26.62 -5.91 -18.47
C ALA A 181 -25.25 -6.30 -17.90
N THR A 182 -24.92 -5.89 -16.67
CA THR A 182 -23.59 -6.13 -16.08
C THR A 182 -23.70 -6.24 -14.56
N SER A 183 -23.59 -7.46 -14.05
CA SER A 183 -23.64 -7.78 -12.62
C SER A 183 -22.46 -7.24 -11.82
N ASP A 184 -21.35 -6.94 -12.50
CA ASP A 184 -20.07 -6.63 -11.86
C ASP A 184 -19.67 -5.16 -12.09
N LEU A 185 -20.66 -4.31 -12.36
CA LEU A 185 -20.44 -2.90 -12.62
C LEU A 185 -20.08 -2.18 -11.30
N LEU A 186 -18.91 -1.55 -11.28
CA LEU A 186 -18.43 -0.74 -10.16
C LEU A 186 -18.64 0.74 -10.44
N THR A 187 -19.05 1.48 -9.42
CA THR A 187 -18.97 2.94 -9.38
C THR A 187 -17.81 3.33 -8.48
N ILE A 188 -16.84 4.02 -9.07
CA ILE A 188 -15.61 4.48 -8.41
C ILE A 188 -15.68 6.00 -8.28
N GLU A 189 -15.61 6.48 -7.06
CA GLU A 189 -15.51 7.90 -6.75
C GLU A 189 -14.05 8.24 -6.46
N LEU A 190 -13.55 9.30 -7.07
CA LEU A 190 -12.18 9.76 -6.93
C LEU A 190 -12.11 10.99 -6.02
N TYR A 191 -10.97 11.18 -5.36
CA TYR A 191 -10.69 12.35 -4.50
C TYR A 191 -10.73 13.69 -5.25
N ASP A 192 -10.66 13.65 -6.57
CA ASP A 192 -10.78 14.83 -7.43
C ASP A 192 -12.24 15.23 -7.74
N GLY A 193 -13.21 14.49 -7.21
CA GLY A 193 -14.65 14.72 -7.38
C GLY A 193 -15.25 14.04 -8.62
N ASN A 194 -14.45 13.33 -9.42
CA ASN A 194 -14.96 12.60 -10.58
C ASN A 194 -15.48 11.21 -10.18
N THR A 195 -16.54 10.78 -10.87
CA THR A 195 -17.11 9.43 -10.73
C THR A 195 -16.90 8.64 -12.02
N ILE A 196 -16.44 7.41 -11.91
CA ILE A 196 -16.15 6.51 -13.03
C ILE A 196 -16.98 5.23 -12.86
N ARG A 197 -17.63 4.77 -13.94
CA ARG A 197 -18.34 3.49 -13.97
C ARG A 197 -17.60 2.51 -14.84
N VAL A 198 -17.11 1.42 -14.27
CA VAL A 198 -16.30 0.41 -14.96
C VAL A 198 -16.64 -0.98 -14.43
N PRO A 199 -16.81 -1.99 -15.30
CA PRO A 199 -16.91 -3.38 -14.87
C PRO A 199 -15.64 -3.82 -14.15
N LEU A 200 -15.78 -4.61 -13.09
CA LEU A 200 -14.64 -5.12 -12.31
C LEU A 200 -13.55 -5.75 -13.19
N SER A 201 -13.93 -6.57 -14.16
CA SER A 201 -13.04 -7.25 -15.11
C SER A 201 -12.25 -6.33 -16.05
N GLN A 202 -12.65 -5.06 -16.17
CA GLN A 202 -11.98 -4.08 -17.06
C GLN A 202 -11.31 -2.93 -16.29
N LEU A 203 -11.24 -3.05 -14.96
CA LEU A 203 -10.73 -2.01 -14.07
C LEU A 203 -9.28 -1.64 -14.41
N THR A 204 -8.42 -2.64 -14.60
CA THR A 204 -7.01 -2.51 -14.97
C THR A 204 -6.78 -1.83 -16.32
N THR A 205 -7.68 -2.01 -17.27
CA THR A 205 -7.53 -1.44 -18.63
C THR A 205 -8.13 -0.04 -18.74
N LYS A 206 -9.34 0.17 -18.18
CA LYS A 206 -10.10 1.41 -18.38
C LYS A 206 -9.64 2.53 -17.44
N LEU A 207 -9.29 2.21 -16.19
CA LEU A 207 -8.99 3.24 -15.20
C LEU A 207 -7.72 4.05 -15.53
N PRO A 208 -6.60 3.46 -16.00
CA PRO A 208 -5.44 4.21 -16.47
C PRO A 208 -5.76 5.09 -17.68
N TYR A 209 -6.58 4.60 -18.60
CA TYR A 209 -7.00 5.34 -19.80
C TYR A 209 -7.76 6.63 -19.44
N TYR A 210 -8.70 6.55 -18.50
CA TYR A 210 -9.43 7.73 -18.01
C TYR A 210 -8.49 8.76 -17.36
N GLN A 211 -7.54 8.31 -16.54
CA GLN A 211 -6.56 9.19 -15.89
C GLN A 211 -5.63 9.88 -16.89
N LYS A 212 -5.18 9.15 -17.92
CA LYS A 212 -4.32 9.70 -18.97
C LYS A 212 -5.04 10.79 -19.76
N ASN A 213 -6.29 10.54 -20.17
CA ASN A 213 -7.05 11.49 -20.97
C ASN A 213 -7.36 12.78 -20.21
N LYS A 214 -7.67 12.69 -18.92
CA LYS A 214 -7.88 13.87 -18.06
C LYS A 214 -6.67 14.81 -18.07
N ASN A 215 -5.46 14.28 -17.98
CA ASN A 215 -4.23 15.09 -18.01
C ASN A 215 -4.06 15.80 -19.37
N ILE A 216 -4.43 15.13 -20.47
CA ILE A 216 -4.40 15.71 -21.81
C ILE A 216 -5.39 16.87 -21.93
N PHE A 217 -6.61 16.72 -21.41
CA PHE A 217 -7.61 17.80 -21.40
C PHE A 217 -7.14 19.03 -20.60
N GLN A 218 -6.57 18.82 -19.40
CA GLN A 218 -6.04 19.93 -18.59
C GLN A 218 -4.84 20.63 -19.27
N MET A 219 -3.96 19.84 -19.88
CA MET A 219 -2.80 20.37 -20.60
C MET A 219 -3.21 21.14 -21.86
N GLY A 220 -4.20 20.64 -22.61
CA GLY A 220 -4.81 21.31 -23.75
C GLY A 220 -5.42 22.67 -23.35
N LEU A 221 -6.17 22.71 -22.25
CA LEU A 221 -6.74 23.96 -21.72
C LEU A 221 -5.65 24.98 -21.38
N LEU A 222 -4.54 24.53 -20.77
CA LEU A 222 -3.40 25.39 -20.43
C LEU A 222 -2.69 25.93 -21.67
N LEU A 223 -2.54 25.11 -22.73
CA LEU A 223 -1.99 25.52 -24.01
C LEU A 223 -2.88 26.57 -24.69
N ILE A 224 -4.19 26.36 -24.69
CA ILE A 224 -5.16 27.33 -25.22
C ILE A 224 -5.05 28.66 -24.46
N TRP A 225 -4.98 28.62 -23.13
CA TRP A 225 -4.76 29.82 -22.31
C TRP A 225 -3.45 30.54 -22.63
N LYS A 226 -2.34 29.80 -22.80
CA LYS A 226 -1.04 30.37 -23.21
C LYS A 226 -1.13 31.03 -24.58
N LEU A 227 -1.78 30.39 -25.56
CA LEU A 227 -1.97 30.93 -26.91
C LEU A 227 -2.81 32.21 -26.90
N VAL A 228 -3.93 32.20 -26.16
CA VAL A 228 -4.79 33.39 -25.98
C VAL A 228 -4.01 34.53 -25.31
N PHE A 229 -3.22 34.22 -24.29
CA PHE A 229 -2.39 35.20 -23.58
C PHE A 229 -1.31 35.80 -24.49
N ILE A 230 -0.60 34.99 -25.28
CA ILE A 230 0.41 35.45 -26.25
C ILE A 230 -0.24 36.32 -27.34
N ARG A 231 -1.40 35.91 -27.89
CA ARG A 231 -2.17 36.74 -28.85
C ARG A 231 -2.53 38.09 -28.26
N ARG A 232 -2.97 38.12 -26.99
CA ARG A 232 -3.34 39.35 -26.30
C ARG A 232 -2.13 40.26 -26.04
N LEU A 233 -0.98 39.70 -25.67
CA LEU A 233 0.27 40.45 -25.56
C LEU A 233 0.74 41.02 -26.90
N ARG A 234 0.64 40.26 -28.00
CA ARG A 234 1.00 40.72 -29.34
C ARG A 234 0.12 41.90 -29.79
N LYS A 235 -1.19 41.84 -29.50
CA LYS A 235 -2.14 42.93 -29.78
C LYS A 235 -1.83 44.20 -28.96
N LEU A 236 -1.42 44.03 -27.70
CA LEU A 236 -0.99 45.15 -26.84
C LEU A 236 0.34 45.77 -27.29
N LYS A 237 1.24 45.00 -27.90
CA LYS A 237 2.48 45.51 -28.49
C LYS A 237 2.18 46.34 -29.74
N HIS A 238 1.33 45.85 -30.66
CA HIS A 238 0.93 46.60 -31.85
C HIS A 238 0.12 47.87 -31.56
N GLN A 239 -0.75 47.89 -30.54
CA GLN A 239 -1.47 49.12 -30.15
C GLN A 239 -0.58 50.16 -29.48
N ASN A 240 0.56 49.78 -28.90
CA ASN A 240 1.51 50.70 -28.26
C ASN A 240 2.58 51.27 -29.20
N LEU A 241 2.64 50.84 -30.47
CA LEU A 241 3.57 51.41 -31.46
C LEU A 241 3.13 52.78 -32.01
N LYS A 242 1.94 53.29 -31.64
CA LYS A 242 1.42 54.58 -32.14
C LYS A 242 1.66 55.80 -31.21
N ASN A 243 2.29 55.66 -30.04
CA ASN A 243 2.68 56.82 -29.21
C ASN A 243 3.69 56.46 -28.10
N PRO A 244 4.99 56.81 -28.24
CA PRO A 244 6.06 56.31 -27.36
C PRO A 244 6.09 56.93 -25.94
N ILE A 245 5.43 58.07 -25.71
CA ILE A 245 5.67 58.90 -24.51
C ILE A 245 4.76 58.51 -23.32
N ARG A 246 3.60 57.86 -23.55
CA ARG A 246 2.67 57.45 -22.47
C ARG A 246 3.04 56.09 -21.83
N ILE A 247 4.18 55.51 -22.23
CA ILE A 247 4.55 54.11 -22.02
C ILE A 247 5.24 53.87 -20.66
N LYS A 248 6.09 54.78 -20.18
CA LYS A 248 6.85 54.54 -18.94
C LYS A 248 6.00 54.51 -17.66
N ARG A 249 4.88 55.26 -17.60
CA ARG A 249 4.02 55.30 -16.39
C ARG A 249 3.02 54.13 -16.30
N LYS A 250 2.52 53.60 -17.42
CA LYS A 250 1.47 52.56 -17.44
C LYS A 250 2.00 51.13 -17.31
N ILE A 251 3.25 50.88 -17.73
CA ILE A 251 3.91 49.58 -17.58
C ILE A 251 4.35 49.36 -16.12
N LYS A 252 4.83 50.41 -15.43
CA LYS A 252 5.27 50.34 -14.03
C LYS A 252 4.11 50.05 -13.06
N THR A 253 2.90 50.58 -13.33
CA THR A 253 1.69 50.32 -12.52
C THR A 253 1.05 48.96 -12.79
N ARG A 254 1.17 48.40 -14.01
CA ARG A 254 0.59 47.07 -14.32
C ARG A 254 1.53 45.90 -14.06
N LEU A 255 2.85 46.10 -13.98
CA LEU A 255 3.76 45.06 -13.50
C LEU A 255 3.56 44.73 -12.01
N ILE A 256 2.96 45.62 -11.23
CA ILE A 256 2.59 45.36 -9.82
C ILE A 256 1.40 44.40 -9.71
N VAL A 257 0.66 44.15 -10.81
CA VAL A 257 -0.35 43.08 -10.88
C VAL A 257 0.28 41.71 -11.20
N LYS A 258 1.62 41.59 -11.17
CA LYS A 258 2.30 40.29 -11.09
C LYS A 258 2.16 39.71 -9.69
N LYS A 259 0.99 39.15 -9.36
CA LYS A 259 0.91 38.09 -8.35
C LYS A 259 -0.25 37.08 -8.49
N PRO A 260 -0.70 36.65 -9.69
CA PRO A 260 -1.47 35.41 -9.76
C PRO A 260 -0.58 34.15 -9.85
N VAL A 261 0.73 34.28 -10.12
CA VAL A 261 1.64 33.12 -10.24
C VAL A 261 2.07 32.56 -8.87
N LEU A 262 1.97 33.34 -7.80
CA LEU A 262 2.37 32.91 -6.44
C LEU A 262 1.24 32.24 -5.64
N LEU A 263 0.00 32.22 -6.15
CA LEU A 263 -1.14 31.58 -5.47
C LEU A 263 -1.38 30.12 -5.88
N LEU A 264 -0.66 29.62 -6.90
CA LEU A 264 -0.67 28.20 -7.26
C LEU A 264 0.12 27.32 -6.27
N LYS A 265 0.90 27.91 -5.34
CA LYS A 265 1.71 27.19 -4.35
C LYS A 265 1.05 27.03 -2.97
N LYS A 266 -0.13 27.62 -2.73
CA LYS A 266 -0.89 27.45 -1.49
C LYS A 266 -2.31 27.04 -1.83
N GLY A 267 -2.62 25.75 -1.68
CA GLY A 267 -3.90 25.13 -2.00
C GLY A 267 -5.09 25.75 -1.26
N LYS A 268 -5.61 26.87 -1.76
CA LYS A 268 -6.91 27.41 -1.36
C LYS A 268 -7.83 27.51 -2.57
N SER A 269 -8.70 26.49 -2.66
CA SER A 269 -10.01 26.47 -3.30
C SER A 269 -10.10 27.04 -4.72
N GLN A 270 -9.80 26.18 -5.71
CA GLN A 270 -10.13 26.34 -7.13
C GLN A 270 -11.60 26.82 -7.34
N ASN A 271 -12.54 26.37 -6.50
CA ASN A 271 -13.95 26.78 -6.57
C ASN A 271 -14.22 28.29 -6.43
N ARG A 272 -13.34 29.07 -5.79
CA ARG A 272 -13.52 30.54 -5.69
C ARG A 272 -13.04 31.27 -6.95
N LEU A 273 -12.05 30.73 -7.65
CA LEU A 273 -11.57 31.26 -8.93
C LEU A 273 -12.56 31.00 -10.06
N TYR A 274 -13.22 29.84 -10.08
CA TYR A 274 -14.28 29.54 -11.04
C TYR A 274 -15.49 30.48 -10.86
N LYS A 275 -15.97 30.71 -9.63
CA LYS A 275 -17.09 31.65 -9.37
C LYS A 275 -16.80 33.11 -9.74
N VAL A 276 -15.53 33.54 -9.64
CA VAL A 276 -15.11 34.88 -10.04
C VAL A 276 -14.97 34.98 -11.57
N LEU A 277 -14.49 33.93 -12.22
CA LEU A 277 -14.40 33.85 -13.69
C LEU A 277 -15.78 33.76 -14.35
N GLU A 278 -16.74 33.04 -13.75
CA GLU A 278 -18.11 32.92 -14.23
C GLU A 278 -18.86 34.26 -14.22
N ARG A 279 -18.58 35.13 -13.23
CA ARG A 279 -19.11 36.51 -13.18
C ARG A 279 -18.46 37.48 -14.17
N ILE A 280 -17.26 37.19 -14.64
CA ILE A 280 -16.51 38.06 -15.58
C ILE A 280 -16.77 37.67 -17.04
N LEU A 281 -17.17 36.43 -17.31
CA LEU A 281 -17.31 35.87 -18.67
C LEU A 281 -18.74 35.82 -19.21
N ILE A 282 -19.76 36.24 -18.47
CA ILE A 282 -21.14 36.34 -18.99
C ILE A 282 -21.56 37.82 -18.96
N PRO A 283 -21.52 38.48 -20.12
CA PRO A 283 -22.79 38.71 -20.82
C PRO A 283 -22.72 38.31 -22.30
N LYS A 284 -23.84 37.75 -22.79
CA LYS A 284 -24.13 37.25 -24.15
C LYS A 284 -23.66 35.84 -24.49
N VAL A 285 -24.28 34.84 -23.87
CA VAL A 285 -24.75 33.64 -24.60
C VAL A 285 -26.13 33.27 -24.03
N GLN A 286 -27.14 34.08 -24.34
CA GLN A 286 -28.48 33.56 -24.57
C GLN A 286 -28.63 33.40 -26.08
N VAL A 287 -29.40 32.40 -26.53
CA VAL A 287 -29.46 31.84 -27.90
C VAL A 287 -28.27 30.87 -28.12
N THR A 288 -28.38 29.55 -28.09
CA THR A 288 -29.42 28.62 -28.59
C THR A 288 -29.38 27.35 -27.74
N LYS A 289 -30.44 27.07 -26.98
CA LYS A 289 -30.76 25.71 -26.55
C LYS A 289 -31.82 25.21 -27.51
N GLU A 290 -31.42 24.52 -28.56
CA GLU A 290 -32.31 23.62 -29.26
C GLU A 290 -31.59 22.31 -29.51
N LYS A 291 -32.25 21.25 -29.02
CA LYS A 291 -32.22 19.84 -29.40
C LYS A 291 -30.99 19.35 -30.16
N VAL A 292 -30.38 18.27 -29.66
CA VAL A 292 -30.29 17.00 -30.40
C VAL A 292 -29.57 15.92 -29.56
N PHE A 293 -30.11 14.70 -29.67
CA PHE A 293 -29.66 13.37 -29.20
C PHE A 293 -29.83 12.96 -27.73
N LEU A 294 -31.03 12.46 -27.43
CA LEU A 294 -31.21 11.12 -26.85
C LEU A 294 -30.87 10.07 -27.91
N GLN A 295 -30.01 9.11 -27.56
CA GLN A 295 -30.18 7.67 -27.81
C GLN A 295 -29.25 6.92 -26.85
#